data_AF-B7KKC5-F1
#
_entry.id   AF-B7KKC5-F1
#
_cell.length_a   1.000
_cell.length_b   1.000
_cell.length_c   1.000
_cell.angle_alpha   90.00
_cell.angle_beta   90.00
_cell.angle_gamma   90.00
#
_symmetry.space_group_name_H-M   'P 1'
#
loop_
_entity.id
_entity.type
_entity.pdbx_description
1 polymer ?
#
loop_
_entity_poly.entity_id
_entity_poly.type
_entity_poly.pdbx_seq_one_letter_code
_entity_poly.pdbx_strand_id
1 'polypeptide(L)'
;MNNLLTTSKGIIPIFPSDPLSVVCVWVIIVAAVVLGVIECLAIFNYKKECKSTKEAIDYLLKSKKNEKILKPEGEILLWLFKHLDGQVQNNSFIPKIEQNHFVLLSYPSVLSKPVPRSPVYYAPTLLTALGVLGTFLGIFIGLQGVDLNNMRDAGSLLRASTELLSGMKLAFVTSLWGMSTSILFMFCLAMGGNIRQNHRNNLRKDLSNVAFLNTSERLLSRMNPRTNDEATKDKSASEKSQLTPEAIAEAFKPYLTPVTEDIKAIRELQKVQGSTVELLVQQLRTELIDPVVTQLDQSAQLTAQASDAVRELKDELGEIAQSLAGAVQTIQTFQQDTLIQLQQFATNLQSILAQFRTDTQGVMEQVAVEIKQAVDTSIEGMEAQRTAFKESATQAASTFRGIREDLQQALDTQAQQQEKMLDKVHASTEGILTKAQEAFHNQSETLLTVGKELLV
;
A
#
# COMPACT_ATOMS: atom_id res chain seq x y z
N MET A 1 30.95 -18.06 40.24
CA MET A 1 29.72 -18.25 39.43
C MET A 1 29.56 -17.05 38.49
N ASN A 2 30.56 -16.82 37.64
CA ASN A 2 30.60 -15.76 36.63
C ASN A 2 30.96 -16.43 35.30
N ASN A 3 29.98 -16.54 34.41
CA ASN A 3 30.10 -16.67 32.95
C ASN A 3 28.78 -17.19 32.41
N LEU A 4 27.90 -16.31 31.90
CA LEU A 4 26.78 -16.73 31.03
C LEU A 4 26.04 -15.58 30.31
N LEU A 5 26.72 -14.49 29.91
CA LEU A 5 26.07 -13.39 29.16
C LEU A 5 26.93 -12.77 28.04
N THR A 6 27.61 -13.58 27.23
CA THR A 6 28.30 -13.09 26.03
C THR A 6 28.14 -14.02 24.82
N THR A 7 26.91 -14.20 24.35
CA THR A 7 26.64 -14.74 22.99
C THR A 7 25.28 -14.24 22.48
N SER A 8 25.27 -13.03 21.91
CA SER A 8 24.27 -12.65 20.90
C SER A 8 24.96 -11.80 19.83
N LYS A 9 25.75 -12.47 18.98
CA LYS A 9 26.22 -11.94 17.69
C LYS A 9 25.35 -12.58 16.62
N GLY A 10 24.23 -11.95 16.31
CA GLY A 10 23.29 -12.39 15.29
C GLY A 10 22.17 -11.40 14.97
N ILE A 11 22.25 -10.17 15.49
CA ILE A 11 21.30 -9.10 15.15
C ILE A 11 21.95 -8.29 14.03
N ILE A 12 21.40 -8.39 12.82
CA ILE A 12 21.71 -7.46 11.73
C ILE A 12 21.46 -6.05 12.30
N PRO A 13 22.47 -5.14 12.29
CA PRO A 13 22.28 -3.83 12.87
C PRO A 13 21.11 -3.11 12.17
N ILE A 14 20.06 -2.84 12.94
CA ILE A 14 18.80 -2.22 12.49
C ILE A 14 19.05 -0.80 11.93
N PHE A 15 20.13 -0.16 12.42
CA PHE A 15 20.66 1.06 11.86
C PHE A 15 21.79 0.73 10.89
N PRO A 16 21.65 1.14 9.63
CA PRO A 16 22.67 0.83 8.66
C PRO A 16 23.89 1.74 8.87
N SER A 17 25.08 1.19 8.66
CA SER A 17 26.38 1.86 8.81
C SER A 17 26.73 2.73 7.61
N ASP A 18 26.01 2.57 6.50
CA ASP A 18 26.34 3.11 5.20
C ASP A 18 25.65 4.49 5.03
N PRO A 19 26.37 5.57 4.72
CA PRO A 19 25.83 6.94 4.81
C PRO A 19 24.58 7.15 3.96
N LEU A 20 24.49 6.49 2.80
CA LEU A 20 23.37 6.60 1.88
C LEU A 20 22.10 5.92 2.40
N SER A 21 22.25 4.75 3.02
CA SER A 21 21.14 4.05 3.68
C SER A 21 20.57 4.82 4.88
N VAL A 22 21.44 5.48 5.64
CA VAL A 22 21.06 6.36 6.75
C VAL A 22 20.20 7.51 6.24
N VAL A 23 20.61 8.16 5.14
CA VAL A 23 19.82 9.23 4.51
C VAL A 23 18.45 8.74 4.06
N CYS A 24 18.37 7.61 3.34
CA CYS A 24 17.10 7.05 2.88
C CYS A 24 16.15 6.73 4.05
N VAL A 25 16.65 6.13 5.11
CA VAL A 25 15.86 5.81 6.32
C VAL A 25 15.40 7.10 7.01
N TRP A 26 16.27 8.11 7.14
CA TRP A 26 15.89 9.39 7.72
C TRP A 26 14.82 10.12 6.92
N VAL A 27 14.86 10.06 5.59
CA VAL A 27 13.80 10.63 4.73
C VAL A 27 12.45 9.97 5.03
N ILE A 28 12.41 8.64 5.16
CA ILE A 28 11.20 7.89 5.51
C ILE A 28 10.69 8.29 6.91
N ILE A 29 11.58 8.38 7.89
CA ILE A 29 11.21 8.73 9.27
C ILE A 29 10.71 10.18 9.35
N VAL A 30 11.40 11.14 8.73
CA VAL A 30 11.00 12.55 8.73
C VAL A 30 9.65 12.72 8.04
N ALA A 31 9.45 12.06 6.89
CA ALA A 31 8.16 12.07 6.20
C ALA A 31 7.04 11.53 7.11
N ALA A 32 7.28 10.40 7.79
CA ALA A 32 6.33 9.81 8.71
C ALA A 32 5.98 10.71 9.89
N VAL A 33 6.98 11.39 10.48
CA VAL A 33 6.79 12.33 11.60
C VAL A 33 5.96 13.53 11.15
N VAL A 34 6.28 14.14 10.00
CA VAL A 34 5.52 15.28 9.45
C VAL A 34 4.07 14.88 9.21
N LEU A 35 3.83 13.74 8.57
CA LEU A 35 2.47 13.25 8.32
C LEU A 35 1.72 12.92 9.62
N GLY A 36 2.43 12.40 10.63
CA GLY A 36 1.86 12.12 11.95
C GLY A 36 1.44 13.39 12.69
N VAL A 37 2.25 14.45 12.62
CA VAL A 37 1.90 15.77 13.18
C VAL A 37 0.64 16.34 12.52
N ILE A 38 0.53 16.21 11.19
CA ILE A 38 -0.65 16.67 10.45
C ILE A 38 -1.91 15.90 10.91
N GLU A 39 -1.85 14.59 11.08
CA GLU A 39 -3.00 13.81 11.59
C GLU A 39 -3.36 14.21 13.03
N CYS A 40 -2.37 14.42 13.90
CA CYS A 40 -2.59 14.87 15.28
C CYS A 40 -3.28 16.25 15.32
N LEU A 41 -2.85 17.20 14.48
CA LEU A 41 -3.49 18.51 14.35
C LEU A 41 -4.92 18.40 13.83
N ALA A 42 -5.18 17.51 12.86
CA ALA A 42 -6.52 17.25 12.35
C ALA A 42 -7.46 16.70 13.44
N ILE A 43 -6.98 15.77 14.27
CA ILE A 43 -7.75 15.23 15.40
C ILE A 43 -8.01 16.32 16.45
N PHE A 44 -7.03 17.17 16.75
CA PHE A 44 -7.18 18.28 17.69
C PHE A 44 -8.18 19.33 17.20
N ASN A 45 -8.09 19.72 15.92
CA ASN A 45 -9.03 20.66 15.31
C ASN A 45 -10.47 20.11 15.31
N TYR A 46 -10.65 18.82 15.01
CA TYR A 46 -11.97 18.20 15.09
C TYR A 46 -12.53 18.22 16.53
N LYS A 47 -11.70 17.95 17.55
CA LYS A 47 -12.12 18.08 18.96
C LYS A 47 -12.50 19.52 19.32
N LYS A 48 -11.77 20.51 18.78
CA LYS A 48 -12.06 21.94 18.98
C LYS A 48 -13.39 22.34 18.35
N GLU A 49 -13.70 21.86 17.14
CA GLU A 49 -14.99 22.10 16.48
C GLU A 49 -16.17 21.47 17.24
N CYS A 50 -15.97 20.28 17.83
CA CYS A 50 -16.99 19.65 18.66
C CYS A 50 -17.15 20.27 20.07
N LYS A 51 -16.24 21.14 20.50
CA LYS A 51 -16.20 21.67 21.88
C LYS A 51 -17.47 22.45 22.24
N SER A 52 -17.94 23.36 21.37
CA SER A 52 -19.14 24.16 21.61
C SER A 52 -20.41 23.31 21.73
N THR A 53 -20.51 22.27 20.88
CA THR A 53 -21.62 21.31 20.90
C THR A 53 -21.57 20.43 22.14
N LYS A 54 -20.37 20.00 22.57
CA LYS A 54 -20.19 19.25 23.82
C LYS A 54 -20.60 20.08 25.03
N GLU A 55 -20.13 21.32 25.14
CA GLU A 55 -20.45 22.22 26.27
C GLU A 55 -21.95 22.49 26.36
N ALA A 56 -22.63 22.66 25.22
CA ALA A 56 -24.09 22.81 25.20
C ALA A 56 -24.83 21.54 25.61
N ILE A 57 -24.38 20.35 25.18
CA ILE A 57 -24.96 19.06 25.60
C ILE A 57 -24.73 18.82 27.10
N ASP A 58 -23.53 19.09 27.61
CA ASP A 58 -23.19 18.97 29.03
C ASP A 58 -24.04 19.92 29.88
N TYR A 59 -24.29 21.14 29.39
CA TYR A 59 -25.20 22.10 30.04
C TYR A 59 -26.63 21.56 30.10
N LEU A 60 -27.16 21.02 28.99
CA LEU A 60 -28.50 20.42 28.97
C LEU A 60 -28.62 19.19 29.88
N LEU A 61 -27.58 18.35 29.95
CA LEU A 61 -27.51 17.20 30.85
C LEU A 61 -27.56 17.63 32.33
N LYS A 62 -26.87 18.72 32.67
CA LYS A 62 -26.86 19.29 34.03
C LYS A 62 -28.20 19.94 34.37
N SER A 63 -28.79 20.69 33.43
CA SER A 63 -30.09 21.36 33.62
C SER A 63 -31.26 20.37 33.71
N LYS A 64 -31.24 19.24 32.99
CA LYS A 64 -32.27 18.18 33.11
C LYS A 64 -32.42 17.63 34.54
N LYS A 65 -31.38 17.73 35.38
CA LYS A 65 -31.42 17.26 36.77
C LYS A 65 -31.93 18.29 37.77
N ASN A 66 -31.71 19.59 37.56
CA ASN A 66 -31.87 20.58 38.63
C ASN A 66 -32.79 21.78 38.31
N GLU A 67 -32.96 22.22 37.05
CA GLU A 67 -33.72 23.45 36.74
C GLU A 67 -34.45 23.39 35.39
N LYS A 68 -35.73 23.80 35.37
CA LYS A 68 -36.55 23.94 34.14
C LYS A 68 -36.26 25.23 33.35
N ILE A 69 -35.57 26.20 33.96
CA ILE A 69 -35.28 27.51 33.37
C ILE A 69 -33.77 27.57 33.11
N LEU A 70 -33.36 27.70 31.85
CA LEU A 70 -31.96 27.82 31.50
C LEU A 70 -31.58 29.31 31.47
N LYS A 71 -30.47 29.66 32.14
CA LYS A 71 -29.80 30.96 32.02
C LYS A 71 -28.41 30.76 31.42
N PRO A 72 -28.28 30.47 30.11
CA PRO A 72 -26.99 30.33 29.48
C PRO A 72 -26.36 31.70 29.21
N GLU A 73 -25.04 31.80 29.32
CA GLU A 73 -24.26 32.99 28.92
C GLU A 73 -23.45 32.67 27.64
N GLY A 74 -23.30 33.66 26.75
CA GLY A 74 -22.36 33.61 25.61
C GLY A 74 -22.73 32.64 24.47
N GLU A 75 -21.75 31.87 23.97
CA GLU A 75 -21.88 30.99 22.78
C GLU A 75 -22.88 29.84 22.97
N ILE A 76 -23.10 29.39 24.21
CA ILE A 76 -24.03 28.30 24.54
C ILE A 76 -25.47 28.73 24.27
N LEU A 77 -25.81 29.98 24.57
CA LEU A 77 -27.13 30.56 24.33
C LEU A 77 -27.46 30.55 22.83
N LEU A 78 -26.51 31.00 21.99
CA LEU A 78 -26.65 31.01 20.54
C LEU A 78 -26.81 29.59 19.97
N TRP A 79 -26.08 28.62 20.51
CA TRP A 79 -26.23 27.21 20.12
C TRP A 79 -27.61 26.67 20.52
N LEU A 80 -28.09 27.01 21.71
CA LEU A 80 -29.40 26.62 22.23
C LEU A 80 -30.53 27.15 21.33
N PHE A 81 -30.49 28.43 21.01
CA PHE A 81 -31.45 29.09 20.11
C PHE A 81 -31.51 28.44 18.73
N LYS A 82 -30.36 28.04 18.20
CA LYS A 82 -30.26 27.49 16.85
C LYS A 82 -30.81 26.07 16.74
N HIS A 83 -30.74 25.28 17.81
CA HIS A 83 -31.02 23.85 17.75
C HIS A 83 -32.22 23.41 18.61
N LEU A 84 -32.64 24.15 19.64
CA LEU A 84 -33.76 23.80 20.53
C LEU A 84 -34.98 24.69 20.33
N ASP A 85 -36.16 24.08 20.38
CA ASP A 85 -37.46 24.78 20.41
C ASP A 85 -37.69 25.38 21.82
N GLY A 86 -38.04 26.66 21.92
CA GLY A 86 -38.21 27.33 23.21
C GLY A 86 -38.57 28.82 23.12
N GLN A 87 -39.10 29.38 24.21
CA GLN A 87 -39.47 30.79 24.32
C GLN A 87 -38.49 31.56 25.22
N VAL A 88 -38.24 32.83 24.91
CA VAL A 88 -37.36 33.71 25.69
C VAL A 88 -38.19 34.61 26.59
N GLN A 89 -37.92 34.58 27.89
CA GLN A 89 -38.49 35.52 28.84
C GLN A 89 -37.40 36.05 29.77
N ASN A 90 -37.27 37.38 29.86
CA ASN A 90 -36.37 38.10 30.78
C ASN A 90 -34.99 37.44 30.95
N ASN A 91 -34.23 37.35 29.84
CA ASN A 91 -32.86 36.83 29.83
C ASN A 91 -32.71 35.34 30.20
N SER A 92 -33.80 34.59 30.19
CA SER A 92 -33.83 33.15 30.45
C SER A 92 -34.48 32.41 29.26
N PHE A 93 -33.87 31.31 28.81
CA PHE A 93 -34.40 30.46 27.75
C PHE A 93 -35.23 29.34 28.37
N ILE A 94 -36.51 29.28 28.01
CA ILE A 94 -37.43 28.23 28.43
C ILE A 94 -37.56 27.26 27.25
N PRO A 95 -36.83 26.14 27.24
CA PRO A 95 -36.96 25.15 26.18
C PRO A 95 -38.32 24.46 26.29
N LYS A 96 -38.90 24.10 25.14
CA LYS A 96 -40.10 23.28 25.05
C LYS A 96 -39.73 21.85 25.42
N ILE A 97 -40.33 21.37 26.51
CA ILE A 97 -40.11 20.02 27.04
C ILE A 97 -41.35 19.19 26.74
N GLU A 98 -41.17 18.07 26.03
CA GLU A 98 -42.19 17.05 25.83
C GLU A 98 -41.71 15.73 26.45
N GLN A 99 -42.53 15.09 27.29
CA GLN A 99 -42.23 13.80 27.91
C GLN A 99 -40.81 13.74 28.55
N ASN A 100 -40.42 14.79 29.27
CA ASN A 100 -39.11 14.89 29.95
C ASN A 100 -37.88 14.91 29.01
N HIS A 101 -38.07 15.26 27.75
CA HIS A 101 -37.01 15.48 26.77
C HIS A 101 -37.17 16.85 26.10
N PHE A 102 -36.05 17.49 25.77
CA PHE A 102 -36.08 18.76 25.05
C PHE A 102 -36.39 18.53 23.57
N VAL A 103 -37.15 19.43 22.97
CA VAL A 103 -37.49 19.38 21.54
C VAL A 103 -36.40 20.06 20.72
N LEU A 104 -35.78 19.33 19.78
CA LEU A 104 -34.84 19.88 18.81
C LEU A 104 -35.58 20.40 17.57
N LEU A 105 -35.31 21.65 17.19
CA LEU A 105 -35.69 22.25 15.90
C LEU A 105 -34.79 21.76 14.77
N SER A 106 -33.48 21.67 15.06
CA SER A 106 -32.48 21.27 14.08
C SER A 106 -31.39 20.43 14.71
N TYR A 107 -30.91 19.41 13.98
CA TYR A 107 -29.82 18.57 14.46
C TYR A 107 -28.47 19.28 14.22
N PRO A 108 -27.56 19.32 15.20
CA PRO A 108 -26.27 19.99 15.03
C PRO A 108 -25.50 19.45 13.83
N SER A 109 -25.10 20.34 12.92
CA SER A 109 -24.44 19.96 11.66
C SER A 109 -23.15 19.17 11.84
N VAL A 110 -22.44 19.37 12.95
CA VAL A 110 -21.23 18.63 13.34
C VAL A 110 -21.53 17.16 13.68
N LEU A 111 -22.75 16.87 14.15
CA LEU A 111 -23.20 15.51 14.51
C LEU A 111 -23.97 14.83 13.36
N SER A 112 -24.56 15.57 12.43
CA SER A 112 -25.26 15.01 11.26
C SER A 112 -24.31 14.64 10.12
N LYS A 113 -23.19 15.34 9.97
CA LYS A 113 -22.20 15.05 8.91
C LYS A 113 -21.39 13.77 9.21
N PRO A 114 -20.97 13.02 8.18
CA PRO A 114 -20.02 11.92 8.36
C PRO A 114 -18.69 12.46 8.92
N VAL A 115 -18.01 11.67 9.77
CA VAL A 115 -16.69 12.06 10.29
C VAL A 115 -15.75 12.26 9.10
N PRO A 116 -15.07 13.42 8.98
CA PRO A 116 -14.17 13.67 7.85
C PRO A 116 -13.04 12.64 7.85
N ARG A 117 -12.66 12.17 6.67
CA ARG A 117 -11.50 11.28 6.49
C ARG A 117 -10.22 12.00 6.96
N SER A 118 -9.21 11.22 7.35
CA SER A 118 -7.88 11.76 7.62
C SER A 118 -7.35 12.53 6.40
N PRO A 119 -6.80 13.74 6.57
CA PRO A 119 -6.15 14.48 5.49
C PRO A 119 -4.92 13.77 4.92
N VAL A 120 -4.33 12.84 5.68
CA VAL A 120 -3.13 12.08 5.32
C VAL A 120 -3.43 10.60 5.06
N TYR A 121 -4.62 10.30 4.52
CA TYR A 121 -5.02 8.91 4.22
C TYR A 121 -4.08 8.19 3.22
N TYR A 122 -3.39 8.94 2.36
CA TYR A 122 -2.45 8.42 1.37
C TYR A 122 -1.04 8.17 1.93
N ALA A 123 -0.77 8.58 3.18
CA ALA A 123 0.55 8.49 3.81
C ALA A 123 1.12 7.06 3.84
N PRO A 124 0.37 6.00 4.23
CA PRO A 124 0.91 4.64 4.20
C PRO A 124 1.41 4.21 2.82
N THR A 125 0.64 4.52 1.77
CA THR A 125 1.01 4.22 0.39
C THR A 125 2.29 4.96 -0.03
N LEU A 126 2.41 6.23 0.36
CA LEU A 126 3.60 7.05 0.09
C LEU A 126 4.86 6.48 0.79
N LEU A 127 4.73 6.05 2.06
CA LEU A 127 5.83 5.46 2.82
C LEU A 127 6.30 4.13 2.23
N THR A 128 5.35 3.28 1.79
CA THR A 128 5.68 2.04 1.09
C THR A 128 6.38 2.32 -0.24
N ALA A 129 5.89 3.31 -1.01
CA ALA A 129 6.52 3.71 -2.27
C ALA A 129 7.95 4.25 -2.07
N LEU A 130 8.19 5.03 -1.01
CA LEU A 130 9.54 5.49 -0.64
C LEU A 130 10.46 4.31 -0.27
N GLY A 131 9.93 3.30 0.45
CA GLY A 131 10.68 2.07 0.73
C GLY A 131 11.07 1.31 -0.52
N VAL A 132 10.13 1.13 -1.46
CA VAL A 132 10.36 0.48 -2.76
C VAL A 132 11.35 1.26 -3.62
N LEU A 133 11.28 2.60 -3.63
CA LEU A 133 12.25 3.46 -4.31
C LEU A 133 13.67 3.25 -3.75
N GLY A 134 13.80 3.14 -2.44
CA GLY A 134 15.07 2.80 -1.79
C GLY A 134 15.62 1.44 -2.23
N THR A 135 14.75 0.45 -2.44
CA THR A 135 15.13 -0.86 -2.97
C THR A 135 15.76 -0.74 -4.36
N PHE A 136 15.12 0.01 -5.25
CA PHE A 136 15.65 0.24 -6.60
C PHE A 136 16.99 0.97 -6.58
N LEU A 137 17.13 1.98 -5.72
CA LEU A 137 18.40 2.69 -5.55
C LEU A 137 19.51 1.77 -5.01
N GLY A 138 19.20 0.89 -4.06
CA GLY A 138 20.17 -0.06 -3.51
C GLY A 138 20.68 -1.05 -4.55
N ILE A 139 19.77 -1.60 -5.36
CA ILE A 139 20.15 -2.49 -6.47
C ILE A 139 20.95 -1.73 -7.52
N PHE A 140 20.52 -0.52 -7.90
CA PHE A 140 21.21 0.30 -8.90
C PHE A 140 22.66 0.62 -8.49
N ILE A 141 22.88 1.04 -7.24
CA ILE A 141 24.23 1.32 -6.71
C ILE A 141 25.05 0.02 -6.61
N GLY A 142 24.44 -1.08 -6.17
CA GLY A 142 25.09 -2.39 -6.09
C GLY A 142 25.54 -2.96 -7.44
N LEU A 143 24.87 -2.55 -8.53
CA LEU A 143 25.23 -2.94 -9.91
C LEU A 143 26.21 -1.97 -10.56
N GLN A 144 26.18 -0.68 -10.22
CA GLN A 144 27.13 0.31 -10.78
C GLN A 144 28.58 0.06 -10.39
N GLY A 145 28.84 -0.56 -9.24
CA GLY A 145 30.20 -0.94 -8.81
C GLY A 145 30.80 -2.13 -9.57
N VAL A 146 29.98 -2.90 -10.28
CA VAL A 146 30.41 -4.13 -10.95
C VAL A 146 30.95 -3.81 -12.34
N ASP A 147 32.25 -3.55 -12.42
CA ASP A 147 32.95 -3.36 -13.70
C ASP A 147 33.31 -4.72 -14.32
N LEU A 148 32.36 -5.29 -15.07
CA LEU A 148 32.48 -6.61 -15.73
C LEU A 148 33.61 -6.69 -16.75
N ASN A 149 34.20 -5.55 -17.16
CA ASN A 149 35.19 -5.46 -18.22
C ASN A 149 36.63 -5.79 -17.76
N ASN A 150 36.90 -5.86 -16.45
CA ASN A 150 38.25 -6.09 -15.88
C ASN A 150 38.35 -7.37 -15.02
N MET A 151 37.56 -8.39 -15.36
CA MET A 151 37.51 -9.71 -14.69
C MET A 151 38.73 -10.60 -15.01
N ARG A 152 39.95 -10.13 -14.74
CA ARG A 152 41.18 -10.94 -14.83
C ARG A 152 41.83 -11.27 -13.48
N ASP A 153 41.33 -10.68 -12.38
CA ASP A 153 41.92 -10.80 -11.05
C ASP A 153 40.90 -11.29 -10.02
N ALA A 154 41.26 -12.27 -9.17
CA ALA A 154 40.38 -12.77 -8.11
C ALA A 154 39.99 -11.67 -7.10
N GLY A 155 40.81 -10.62 -6.97
CA GLY A 155 40.54 -9.45 -6.13
C GLY A 155 39.43 -8.55 -6.67
N SER A 156 39.22 -8.47 -7.99
CA SER A 156 38.12 -7.68 -8.58
C SER A 156 36.78 -8.39 -8.45
N LEU A 157 36.76 -9.72 -8.53
CA LEU A 157 35.57 -10.53 -8.24
C LEU A 157 35.09 -10.40 -6.79
N LEU A 158 36.01 -10.45 -5.81
CA LEU A 158 35.66 -10.28 -4.40
C LEU A 158 35.13 -8.87 -4.09
N ARG A 159 35.67 -7.84 -4.74
CA ARG A 159 35.16 -6.45 -4.63
C ARG A 159 33.78 -6.32 -5.24
N ALA A 160 33.57 -6.83 -6.45
CA ALA A 160 32.25 -6.86 -7.10
C ALA A 160 31.21 -7.59 -6.23
N SER A 161 31.56 -8.74 -5.63
CA SER A 161 30.64 -9.43 -4.72
C SER A 161 30.35 -8.64 -3.44
N THR A 162 31.33 -7.89 -2.93
CA THR A 162 31.17 -7.09 -1.71
C THR A 162 30.27 -5.88 -1.96
N GLU A 163 30.43 -5.21 -3.11
CA GLU A 163 29.61 -4.07 -3.50
C GLU A 163 28.17 -4.47 -3.82
N LEU A 164 27.97 -5.62 -4.48
CA LEU A 164 26.65 -6.16 -4.76
C LEU A 164 25.94 -6.58 -3.45
N LEU A 165 26.66 -7.19 -2.51
CA LEU A 165 26.15 -7.50 -1.17
C LEU A 165 25.78 -6.24 -0.38
N SER A 166 26.56 -5.17 -0.51
CA SER A 166 26.29 -3.86 0.11
C SER A 166 25.03 -3.20 -0.46
N GLY A 167 24.87 -3.19 -1.79
CA GLY A 167 23.68 -2.68 -2.47
C GLY A 167 22.41 -3.46 -2.11
N MET A 168 22.51 -4.80 -2.01
CA MET A 168 21.40 -5.65 -1.57
C MET A 168 21.00 -5.39 -0.11
N LYS A 169 21.97 -5.18 0.78
CA LYS A 169 21.71 -4.80 2.18
C LYS A 169 20.99 -3.46 2.26
N LEU A 170 21.45 -2.45 1.51
CA LEU A 170 20.79 -1.14 1.41
C LEU A 170 19.33 -1.31 0.96
N ALA A 171 19.10 -2.05 -0.13
CA ALA A 171 17.78 -2.29 -0.69
C ALA A 171 16.82 -2.96 0.32
N PHE A 172 17.32 -3.93 1.08
CA PHE A 172 16.54 -4.61 2.11
C PHE A 172 16.16 -3.69 3.27
N VAL A 173 17.12 -2.91 3.79
CA VAL A 173 16.90 -2.03 4.96
C VAL A 173 15.90 -0.92 4.63
N THR A 174 16.00 -0.29 3.45
CA THR A 174 15.07 0.78 3.05
C THR A 174 13.65 0.25 2.86
N SER A 175 13.51 -0.94 2.27
CA SER A 175 12.20 -1.60 2.10
C SER A 175 11.57 -1.95 3.44
N LEU A 176 12.37 -2.49 4.37
CA LEU A 176 11.93 -2.85 5.71
C LEU A 176 11.42 -1.64 6.49
N TRP A 177 12.15 -0.51 6.46
CA TRP A 177 11.70 0.73 7.09
C TRP A 177 10.45 1.30 6.43
N GLY A 178 10.38 1.34 5.10
CA GLY A 178 9.20 1.84 4.37
C GLY A 178 7.92 1.06 4.71
N MET A 179 7.98 -0.28 4.69
CA MET A 179 6.84 -1.11 5.07
C MET A 179 6.52 -1.02 6.57
N SER A 180 7.54 -1.06 7.45
CA SER A 180 7.31 -1.01 8.90
C SER A 180 6.66 0.31 9.31
N THR A 181 7.16 1.44 8.81
CA THR A 181 6.60 2.75 9.11
C THR A 181 5.21 2.92 8.48
N SER A 182 4.95 2.33 7.30
CA SER A 182 3.63 2.32 6.67
C SER A 182 2.58 1.57 7.52
N ILE A 183 2.92 0.39 8.03
CA ILE A 183 2.04 -0.41 8.90
C ILE A 183 1.72 0.34 10.19
N LEU A 184 2.75 0.92 10.83
CA LEU A 184 2.55 1.75 12.02
C LEU A 184 1.64 2.95 11.73
N PHE A 185 1.78 3.56 10.56
CA PHE A 185 0.95 4.68 10.15
C PHE A 185 -0.50 4.28 9.86
N MET A 186 -0.73 3.13 9.21
CA MET A 186 -2.08 2.57 9.02
C MET A 186 -2.78 2.36 10.36
N PHE A 187 -2.07 1.81 11.33
CA PHE A 187 -2.60 1.63 12.69
C PHE A 187 -2.92 2.98 13.35
N CYS A 188 -2.05 3.97 13.20
CA CYS A 188 -2.28 5.34 13.69
C CYS A 188 -3.55 5.98 13.08
N LEU A 189 -3.73 5.86 11.75
CA LEU A 189 -4.92 6.35 11.04
C LEU A 189 -6.20 5.65 11.50
N ALA A 190 -6.15 4.32 11.67
CA ALA A 190 -7.28 3.54 12.17
C ALA A 190 -7.67 4.00 13.59
N MET A 191 -6.69 4.18 14.47
CA MET A 191 -6.90 4.68 15.82
C MET A 191 -7.48 6.11 15.82
N GLY A 192 -6.95 7.01 14.99
CA GLY A 192 -7.44 8.38 14.84
C GLY A 192 -8.87 8.46 14.31
N GLY A 193 -9.22 7.60 13.33
CA GLY A 193 -10.59 7.43 12.86
C GLY A 193 -11.53 6.96 13.96
N ASN A 194 -11.13 5.92 14.70
CA ASN A 194 -11.93 5.35 15.78
C ASN A 194 -12.15 6.35 16.94
N ILE A 195 -11.13 7.13 17.30
CA ILE A 195 -11.25 8.20 18.31
C ILE A 195 -12.29 9.25 17.89
N ARG A 196 -12.23 9.74 16.64
CA ARG A 196 -13.20 10.73 16.14
C ARG A 196 -14.62 10.17 16.08
N GLN A 197 -14.77 8.92 15.64
CA GLN A 197 -16.05 8.23 15.55
C GLN A 197 -16.65 7.97 16.94
N ASN A 198 -15.85 7.49 17.90
CA ASN A 198 -16.28 7.28 19.27
C ASN A 198 -16.68 8.60 19.94
N HIS A 199 -15.91 9.68 19.73
CA HIS A 199 -16.25 10.99 20.27
C HIS A 199 -17.61 11.49 19.74
N ARG A 200 -17.84 11.38 18.43
CA ARG A 200 -19.13 11.76 17.81
C ARG A 200 -20.27 10.87 18.30
N ASN A 201 -20.06 9.56 18.36
CA ASN A 201 -21.10 8.61 18.78
C ASN A 201 -21.50 8.82 20.24
N ASN A 202 -20.54 9.14 21.12
CA ASN A 202 -20.84 9.52 22.50
C ASN A 202 -21.67 10.79 22.56
N LEU A 203 -21.27 11.86 21.84
CA LEU A 203 -22.05 13.10 21.77
C LEU A 203 -23.46 12.90 21.19
N ARG A 204 -23.61 12.06 20.15
CA ARG A 204 -24.92 11.70 19.59
C ARG A 204 -25.78 10.95 20.61
N LYS A 205 -25.19 10.03 21.38
CA LYS A 205 -25.88 9.29 22.44
C LYS A 205 -26.34 10.24 23.55
N ASP A 206 -25.44 11.11 24.01
CA ASP A 206 -25.72 12.10 25.05
C ASP A 206 -26.82 13.07 24.62
N LEU A 207 -26.77 13.57 23.38
CA LEU A 207 -27.82 14.41 22.82
C LEU A 207 -29.16 13.65 22.72
N SER A 208 -29.16 12.41 22.23
CA SER A 208 -30.39 11.60 22.09
C SER A 208 -31.05 11.24 23.43
N ASN A 209 -30.26 11.14 24.50
CA ASN A 209 -30.78 10.90 25.86
C ASN A 209 -31.47 12.13 26.47
N VAL A 210 -31.23 13.31 25.90
CA VAL A 210 -31.62 14.60 26.48
C VAL A 210 -32.64 15.29 25.60
N ALA A 211 -32.52 15.16 24.29
CA ALA A 211 -33.36 15.85 23.33
C ALA A 211 -33.72 14.94 22.15
N PHE A 212 -34.91 15.14 21.59
CA PHE A 212 -35.40 14.39 20.42
C PHE A 212 -35.76 15.34 19.28
N LEU A 213 -35.58 14.85 18.05
CA LEU A 213 -35.96 15.58 16.84
C LEU A 213 -37.45 15.39 16.58
N ASN A 214 -38.18 16.49 16.36
CA ASN A 214 -39.58 16.43 15.96
C ASN A 214 -39.67 16.05 14.47
N THR A 215 -39.63 14.75 14.17
CA THR A 215 -39.86 14.23 12.82
C THR A 215 -41.36 14.13 12.53
N SER A 216 -41.79 14.55 11.34
CA SER A 216 -43.19 14.46 10.84
C SER A 216 -43.81 13.05 10.98
N GLU A 217 -43.00 12.00 10.99
CA GLU A 217 -43.41 10.61 11.24
C GLU A 217 -44.03 10.39 12.63
N ARG A 218 -43.58 11.10 13.68
CA ARG A 218 -44.20 11.01 15.01
C ARG A 218 -45.52 11.75 15.11
N LEU A 219 -45.71 12.82 14.32
CA LEU A 219 -47.01 13.48 14.18
C LEU A 219 -48.01 12.55 13.47
N LEU A 220 -47.56 11.79 12.47
CA LEU A 220 -48.36 10.76 11.79
C LEU A 220 -48.68 9.56 12.71
N SER A 221 -47.70 9.08 13.49
CA SER A 221 -47.91 8.02 14.49
C SER A 221 -48.86 8.44 15.62
N ARG A 222 -48.85 9.72 16.04
CA ARG A 222 -49.82 10.29 17.00
C ARG A 222 -51.20 10.52 16.39
N MET A 223 -51.33 10.61 15.07
CA MET A 223 -52.61 10.74 14.38
C MET A 223 -53.32 9.39 14.19
N ASN A 224 -52.62 8.28 14.43
CA ASN A 224 -53.21 6.92 14.36
C ASN A 224 -53.20 6.12 15.69
N PRO A 225 -53.75 6.62 16.81
CA PRO A 225 -53.97 5.82 18.02
C PRO A 225 -55.38 5.20 18.05
N ARG A 226 -56.09 5.07 16.91
CA ARG A 226 -57.50 4.63 16.87
C ARG A 226 -57.81 3.38 16.05
N THR A 227 -56.84 2.62 15.55
CA THR A 227 -57.14 1.47 14.67
C THR A 227 -56.73 0.09 15.20
N ASN A 228 -56.21 -0.06 16.43
CA ASN A 228 -55.61 -1.35 16.82
C ASN A 228 -56.28 -2.14 17.96
N ASP A 229 -57.33 -1.66 18.64
CA ASP A 229 -57.90 -2.42 19.78
C ASP A 229 -59.36 -2.89 19.66
N GLU A 230 -60.18 -2.48 18.68
CA GLU A 230 -61.60 -2.92 18.66
C GLU A 230 -62.19 -3.14 17.25
N ALA A 231 -61.55 -3.91 16.38
CA ALA A 231 -62.16 -4.26 15.08
C ALA A 231 -61.79 -5.66 14.56
N THR A 232 -61.77 -6.67 15.42
CA THR A 232 -62.05 -8.05 14.97
C THR A 232 -63.53 -8.33 15.17
N LYS A 233 -64.25 -8.41 14.04
CA LYS A 233 -65.71 -8.59 13.86
C LYS A 233 -66.47 -7.27 13.64
N ASP A 234 -66.46 -6.77 12.42
CA ASP A 234 -67.60 -7.07 11.56
C ASP A 234 -67.23 -6.95 10.09
N LYS A 235 -67.50 -8.02 9.34
CA LYS A 235 -67.43 -8.04 7.89
C LYS A 235 -68.80 -7.61 7.40
N SER A 236 -68.95 -6.38 6.94
CA SER A 236 -70.02 -6.00 6.01
C SER A 236 -69.73 -4.63 5.40
N ALA A 237 -70.12 -4.51 4.13
CA ALA A 237 -70.12 -3.32 3.30
C ALA A 237 -68.78 -2.88 2.67
N SER A 238 -68.35 -3.65 1.67
CA SER A 238 -68.05 -3.02 0.39
C SER A 238 -69.31 -2.27 -0.09
N GLU A 239 -69.34 -0.95 -0.04
CA GLU A 239 -69.98 -0.09 -1.05
C GLU A 239 -69.88 1.40 -0.70
N LYS A 240 -69.73 2.22 -1.75
CA LYS A 240 -69.84 3.68 -1.81
C LYS A 240 -68.67 4.51 -1.28
N SER A 241 -67.55 4.38 -1.98
CA SER A 241 -66.66 5.52 -2.25
C SER A 241 -67.10 6.23 -3.54
N GLN A 242 -68.32 6.76 -3.53
CA GLN A 242 -68.72 7.79 -4.49
C GLN A 242 -69.06 9.01 -3.66
N LEU A 243 -68.18 10.00 -3.71
CA LEU A 243 -68.47 11.38 -3.32
C LEU A 243 -69.54 11.91 -4.28
N THR A 244 -70.79 11.48 -4.13
CA THR A 244 -71.89 12.09 -4.87
C THR A 244 -72.28 13.41 -4.19
N PRO A 245 -72.73 14.41 -4.95
CA PRO A 245 -73.20 15.69 -4.40
C PRO A 245 -74.26 15.52 -3.30
N GLU A 246 -75.02 14.41 -3.30
CA GLU A 246 -76.02 14.11 -2.29
C GLU A 246 -75.43 13.75 -0.92
N ALA A 247 -74.30 13.03 -0.84
CA ALA A 247 -73.66 12.69 0.44
C ALA A 247 -73.05 13.91 1.13
N ILE A 248 -72.55 14.85 0.32
CA ILE A 248 -72.11 16.17 0.79
C ILE A 248 -73.32 16.98 1.24
N ALA A 249 -74.41 17.00 0.45
CA ALA A 249 -75.65 17.69 0.85
C ALA A 249 -76.28 17.14 2.15
N GLU A 250 -76.13 15.84 2.41
CA GLU A 250 -76.63 15.19 3.63
C GLU A 250 -75.75 15.45 4.86
N ALA A 251 -74.43 15.54 4.68
CA ALA A 251 -73.49 15.94 5.74
C ALA A 251 -73.62 17.44 6.11
N PHE A 252 -74.00 18.29 5.14
CA PHE A 252 -74.26 19.71 5.36
C PHE A 252 -75.68 20.00 5.88
N LYS A 253 -76.63 19.07 5.72
CA LYS A 253 -78.03 19.18 6.16
C LYS A 253 -78.20 19.62 7.63
N PRO A 254 -77.52 19.03 8.63
CA PRO A 254 -77.63 19.47 10.03
C PRO A 254 -77.02 20.86 10.29
N TYR A 255 -76.14 21.35 9.40
CA TYR A 255 -75.57 22.70 9.46
C TYR A 255 -76.41 23.73 8.67
N LEU A 256 -77.19 23.29 7.67
CA LEU A 256 -78.10 24.12 6.89
C LEU A 256 -79.48 24.31 7.55
N THR A 257 -79.92 23.37 8.38
CA THR A 257 -81.17 23.47 9.17
C THR A 257 -81.19 24.67 10.13
N PRO A 258 -80.18 24.89 11.01
CA PRO A 258 -80.14 26.08 11.85
C PRO A 258 -79.99 27.36 11.02
N VAL A 259 -79.24 27.34 9.92
CA VAL A 259 -79.10 28.50 9.02
C VAL A 259 -80.43 28.87 8.34
N THR A 260 -81.28 27.89 8.01
CA THR A 260 -82.61 28.16 7.42
C THR A 260 -83.65 28.59 8.45
N GLU A 261 -83.53 28.15 9.70
CA GLU A 261 -84.32 28.67 10.82
C GLU A 261 -83.90 30.09 11.20
N ASP A 262 -82.59 30.39 11.23
CA ASP A 262 -82.06 31.74 11.44
C ASP A 262 -82.47 32.68 10.32
N ILE A 263 -82.46 32.23 9.05
CA ILE A 263 -82.98 33.02 7.91
C ILE A 263 -84.49 33.27 8.05
N LYS A 264 -85.28 32.35 8.60
CA LYS A 264 -86.71 32.58 8.88
C LYS A 264 -86.91 33.58 10.02
N ALA A 265 -86.10 33.52 11.08
CA ALA A 265 -86.12 34.49 12.17
C ALA A 265 -85.69 35.90 11.70
N ILE A 266 -84.71 35.97 10.79
CA ILE A 266 -84.30 37.21 10.12
C ILE A 266 -85.39 37.72 9.17
N ARG A 267 -86.16 36.83 8.52
CA ARG A 267 -87.29 37.18 7.65
C ARG A 267 -88.50 37.73 8.42
N GLU A 268 -88.71 37.33 9.68
CA GLU A 268 -89.69 38.00 10.56
C GLU A 268 -89.20 39.37 11.07
N LEU A 269 -87.89 39.53 11.33
CA LEU A 269 -87.26 40.83 11.58
C LEU A 269 -87.30 41.77 10.33
N GLN A 270 -87.42 41.19 9.13
CA GLN A 270 -87.47 41.88 7.84
C GLN A 270 -88.75 42.70 7.60
N LYS A 271 -89.78 42.56 8.46
CA LYS A 271 -90.96 43.43 8.40
C LYS A 271 -90.68 44.83 8.95
N VAL A 272 -89.53 45.06 9.59
CA VAL A 272 -89.19 46.34 10.25
C VAL A 272 -87.97 47.04 9.66
N GLN A 273 -87.00 46.37 9.02
CA GLN A 273 -85.84 47.02 8.39
C GLN A 273 -85.30 46.22 7.17
N GLY A 274 -85.79 46.55 5.97
CA GLY A 274 -85.34 45.93 4.71
C GLY A 274 -83.90 46.30 4.29
N SER A 275 -83.36 47.43 4.76
CA SER A 275 -82.04 47.93 4.36
C SER A 275 -80.87 47.18 5.02
N THR A 276 -81.06 46.63 6.22
CA THR A 276 -79.96 46.02 7.01
C THR A 276 -79.61 44.61 6.53
N VAL A 277 -80.60 43.84 6.09
CA VAL A 277 -80.40 42.46 5.58
C VAL A 277 -79.76 42.47 4.20
N GLU A 278 -80.15 43.42 3.35
CA GLU A 278 -79.56 43.57 2.01
C GLU A 278 -78.07 43.93 2.13
N LEU A 279 -77.72 44.82 3.07
CA LEU A 279 -76.34 45.20 3.37
C LEU A 279 -75.51 44.04 3.95
N LEU A 280 -76.09 43.23 4.84
CA LEU A 280 -75.46 42.02 5.40
C LEU A 280 -75.21 40.94 4.34
N VAL A 281 -76.17 40.67 3.46
CA VAL A 281 -76.01 39.71 2.35
C VAL A 281 -74.95 40.21 1.36
N GLN A 282 -74.90 41.52 1.11
CA GLN A 282 -73.90 42.13 0.25
C GLN A 282 -72.50 42.04 0.87
N GLN A 283 -72.36 42.34 2.18
CA GLN A 283 -71.10 42.15 2.91
C GLN A 283 -70.68 40.68 2.95
N LEU A 284 -71.58 39.74 3.20
CA LEU A 284 -71.25 38.32 3.27
C LEU A 284 -70.80 37.77 1.91
N ARG A 285 -71.38 38.26 0.81
CA ARG A 285 -70.93 37.95 -0.54
C ARG A 285 -69.53 38.50 -0.80
N THR A 286 -69.30 39.78 -0.52
CA THR A 286 -68.05 40.48 -0.85
C THR A 286 -66.89 40.11 0.08
N GLU A 287 -67.14 39.90 1.37
CA GLU A 287 -66.10 39.60 2.37
C GLU A 287 -65.83 38.10 2.57
N LEU A 288 -66.75 37.21 2.20
CA LEU A 288 -66.60 35.77 2.46
C LEU A 288 -66.77 34.90 1.21
N ILE A 289 -67.82 35.07 0.41
CA ILE A 289 -68.06 34.19 -0.74
C ILE A 289 -67.05 34.42 -1.87
N ASP A 290 -66.88 35.67 -2.30
CA ASP A 290 -65.94 36.03 -3.37
C ASP A 290 -64.48 35.64 -3.04
N PRO A 291 -63.93 35.91 -1.85
CA PRO A 291 -62.57 35.48 -1.51
C PRO A 291 -62.43 33.96 -1.38
N VAL A 292 -63.44 33.23 -0.87
CA VAL A 292 -63.38 31.77 -0.79
C VAL A 292 -63.42 31.12 -2.18
N VAL A 293 -64.25 31.64 -3.09
CA VAL A 293 -64.27 31.18 -4.50
C VAL A 293 -62.93 31.46 -5.16
N THR A 294 -62.36 32.65 -4.97
CA THR A 294 -61.04 33.02 -5.51
C THR A 294 -59.93 32.12 -4.95
N GLN A 295 -59.96 31.82 -3.65
CA GLN A 295 -59.01 30.91 -2.99
C GLN A 295 -59.15 29.47 -3.49
N LEU A 296 -60.38 29.00 -3.73
CA LEU A 296 -60.66 27.68 -4.29
C LEU A 296 -60.16 27.56 -5.73
N ASP A 297 -60.36 28.58 -6.56
CA ASP A 297 -59.81 28.63 -7.93
C ASP A 297 -58.28 28.60 -7.89
N GLN A 298 -57.66 29.36 -6.99
CA GLN A 298 -56.21 29.34 -6.80
C GLN A 298 -55.71 27.96 -6.36
N SER A 299 -56.46 27.28 -5.47
CA SER A 299 -56.13 25.95 -4.99
C SER A 299 -56.29 24.89 -6.09
N ALA A 300 -57.35 24.98 -6.90
CA ALA A 300 -57.56 24.11 -8.06
C ALA A 300 -56.44 24.30 -9.09
N GLN A 301 -56.03 25.54 -9.35
CA GLN A 301 -54.93 25.86 -10.25
C GLN A 301 -53.58 25.33 -9.74
N LEU A 302 -53.27 25.52 -8.46
CA LEU A 302 -52.06 24.97 -7.83
C LEU A 302 -52.05 23.44 -7.88
N THR A 303 -53.21 22.80 -7.71
CA THR A 303 -53.35 21.34 -7.79
C THR A 303 -53.13 20.82 -9.21
N ALA A 304 -53.61 21.55 -10.22
CA ALA A 304 -53.33 21.24 -11.62
C ALA A 304 -51.83 21.36 -11.93
N GLN A 305 -51.19 22.46 -11.53
CA GLN A 305 -49.74 22.66 -11.70
C GLN A 305 -48.91 21.59 -10.99
N ALA A 306 -49.32 21.18 -9.77
CA ALA A 306 -48.66 20.10 -9.05
C ALA A 306 -48.82 18.76 -9.79
N SER A 307 -49.98 18.50 -10.40
CA SER A 307 -50.19 17.30 -11.20
C SER A 307 -49.33 17.27 -12.46
N ASP A 308 -49.17 18.43 -13.12
CA ASP A 308 -48.27 18.57 -14.28
C ASP A 308 -46.81 18.31 -13.88
N ALA A 309 -46.35 18.89 -12.78
CA ALA A 309 -45.00 18.66 -12.26
C ALA A 309 -44.75 17.19 -11.86
N VAL A 310 -45.75 16.51 -11.30
CA VAL A 310 -45.66 15.06 -10.99
C VAL A 310 -45.59 14.22 -12.27
N ARG A 311 -46.31 14.62 -13.32
CA ARG A 311 -46.27 13.94 -14.61
C ARG A 311 -44.92 14.10 -15.29
N GLU A 312 -44.35 15.30 -15.26
CA GLU A 312 -42.99 15.58 -15.76
C GLU A 312 -41.94 14.78 -14.99
N LEU A 313 -42.03 14.73 -13.64
CA LEU A 313 -41.15 13.91 -12.81
C LEU A 313 -41.24 12.41 -13.16
N LYS A 314 -42.44 11.91 -13.45
CA LYS A 314 -42.67 10.50 -13.84
C LYS A 314 -42.04 10.19 -15.19
N ASP A 315 -42.05 11.14 -16.13
CA ASP A 315 -41.42 10.98 -17.44
C ASP A 315 -39.88 11.03 -17.32
N GLU A 316 -39.31 11.97 -16.56
CA GLU A 316 -37.87 12.04 -16.21
C GLU A 316 -37.37 10.76 -15.51
N LEU A 317 -38.14 10.24 -14.54
CA LEU A 317 -37.84 8.97 -13.89
C LEU A 317 -37.86 7.79 -14.89
N GLY A 318 -38.73 7.86 -15.91
CA GLY A 318 -38.76 6.90 -17.01
C GLY A 318 -37.48 6.91 -17.84
N GLU A 319 -36.98 8.10 -18.20
CA GLU A 319 -35.71 8.24 -18.95
C GLU A 319 -34.50 7.77 -18.12
N ILE A 320 -34.47 8.08 -16.82
CA ILE A 320 -33.41 7.60 -15.92
C ILE A 320 -33.43 6.08 -15.84
N ALA A 321 -34.60 5.47 -15.68
CA ALA A 321 -34.74 4.01 -15.63
C ALA A 321 -34.27 3.35 -16.94
N GLN A 322 -34.57 3.96 -18.09
CA GLN A 322 -34.11 3.48 -19.39
C GLN A 322 -32.59 3.62 -19.57
N SER A 323 -32.02 4.74 -19.14
CA SER A 323 -30.57 4.96 -19.12
C SER A 323 -29.84 3.96 -18.22
N LEU A 324 -30.42 3.66 -17.04
CA LEU A 324 -29.89 2.66 -16.12
C LEU A 324 -29.92 1.27 -16.75
N ALA A 325 -31.01 0.89 -17.43
CA ALA A 325 -31.09 -0.37 -18.15
C ALA A 325 -30.01 -0.46 -19.25
N GLY A 326 -29.77 0.62 -19.99
CA GLY A 326 -28.69 0.70 -20.98
C GLY A 326 -27.29 0.56 -20.36
N ALA A 327 -27.06 1.16 -19.20
CA ALA A 327 -25.80 1.02 -18.47
C ALA A 327 -25.57 -0.43 -18.00
N VAL A 328 -26.61 -1.09 -17.48
CA VAL A 328 -26.55 -2.51 -17.08
C VAL A 328 -26.22 -3.40 -18.28
N GLN A 329 -26.86 -3.16 -19.43
CA GLN A 329 -26.56 -3.89 -20.67
C GLN A 329 -25.08 -3.71 -21.08
N THR A 330 -24.57 -2.48 -21.01
CA THR A 330 -23.17 -2.17 -21.34
C THR A 330 -22.19 -2.89 -20.41
N ILE A 331 -22.48 -2.92 -19.11
CA ILE A 331 -21.68 -3.66 -18.12
C ILE A 331 -21.68 -5.15 -18.44
N GLN A 332 -22.84 -5.71 -18.80
CA GLN A 332 -22.96 -7.13 -19.15
C GLN A 332 -22.13 -7.47 -20.40
N THR A 333 -22.17 -6.62 -21.43
CA THR A 333 -21.33 -6.76 -22.63
C THR A 333 -19.85 -6.68 -22.27
N PHE A 334 -19.44 -5.68 -21.48
CA PHE A 334 -18.05 -5.55 -21.04
C PHE A 334 -17.56 -6.77 -20.25
N GLN A 335 -18.40 -7.31 -19.35
CA GLN A 335 -18.08 -8.51 -18.59
C GLN A 335 -17.92 -9.74 -19.50
N GLN A 336 -18.80 -9.89 -20.49
CA GLN A 336 -18.72 -10.98 -21.46
C GLN A 336 -17.45 -10.89 -22.32
N ASP A 337 -17.13 -9.71 -22.84
CA ASP A 337 -15.93 -9.46 -23.62
C ASP A 337 -14.66 -9.70 -22.80
N THR A 338 -14.66 -9.26 -21.54
CA THR A 338 -13.54 -9.47 -20.61
C THR A 338 -13.32 -10.97 -20.36
N LEU A 339 -14.39 -11.76 -20.18
CA LEU A 339 -14.28 -13.21 -20.01
C LEU A 339 -13.68 -13.89 -21.25
N ILE A 340 -14.08 -13.46 -22.45
CA ILE A 340 -13.53 -13.98 -23.71
C ILE A 340 -12.04 -13.62 -23.83
N GLN A 341 -11.67 -12.38 -23.52
CA GLN A 341 -10.27 -11.95 -23.54
C GLN A 341 -9.42 -12.69 -22.51
N LEU A 342 -9.94 -12.92 -21.30
CA LEU A 342 -9.25 -13.71 -20.28
C LEU A 342 -9.07 -15.17 -20.71
N GLN A 343 -10.06 -15.75 -21.39
CA GLN A 343 -9.95 -17.10 -21.94
C GLN A 343 -8.87 -17.16 -23.03
N GLN A 344 -8.85 -16.20 -23.96
CA GLN A 344 -7.80 -16.10 -24.98
C GLN A 344 -6.42 -15.89 -24.36
N PHE A 345 -6.31 -15.03 -23.34
CA PHE A 345 -5.07 -14.83 -22.62
C PHE A 345 -4.57 -16.14 -21.99
N ALA A 346 -5.46 -16.91 -21.34
CA ALA A 346 -5.12 -18.21 -20.77
C ALA A 346 -4.64 -19.21 -21.84
N THR A 347 -5.30 -19.27 -23.00
CA THR A 347 -4.89 -20.11 -24.12
C THR A 347 -3.51 -19.71 -24.67
N ASN A 348 -3.26 -18.41 -24.83
CA ASN A 348 -1.97 -17.89 -25.27
C ASN A 348 -0.86 -18.22 -24.26
N LEU A 349 -1.14 -18.04 -22.96
CA LEU A 349 -0.21 -18.39 -21.90
C LEU A 349 0.12 -19.89 -21.93
N GLN A 350 -0.87 -20.75 -22.12
CA GLN A 350 -0.68 -22.20 -22.23
C GLN A 350 0.20 -22.56 -23.44
N SER A 351 -0.01 -21.89 -24.59
CA SER A 351 0.83 -22.08 -25.77
C SER A 351 2.28 -21.63 -25.54
N ILE A 352 2.48 -20.46 -24.93
CA ILE A 352 3.82 -19.96 -24.60
C ILE A 352 4.54 -20.91 -23.63
N LEU A 353 3.86 -21.41 -22.60
CA LEU A 353 4.44 -22.36 -21.65
C LEU A 353 4.80 -23.70 -22.31
N ALA A 354 3.96 -24.18 -23.23
CA ALA A 354 4.25 -25.39 -24.00
C ALA A 354 5.47 -25.19 -24.91
N GLN A 355 5.55 -24.06 -25.62
CA GLN A 355 6.68 -23.72 -26.47
C GLN A 355 7.96 -23.57 -25.66
N PHE A 356 7.91 -22.83 -24.55
CA PHE A 356 9.04 -22.64 -23.64
C PHE A 356 9.58 -23.97 -23.12
N ARG A 357 8.70 -24.91 -22.75
CA ARG A 357 9.10 -26.25 -22.32
C ARG A 357 9.83 -27.00 -23.44
N THR A 358 9.30 -26.97 -24.65
CA THR A 358 9.90 -27.64 -25.82
C THR A 358 11.26 -27.03 -26.17
N ASP A 359 11.35 -25.71 -26.23
CA ASP A 359 12.60 -24.99 -26.56
C ASP A 359 13.67 -25.23 -25.50
N THR A 360 13.29 -25.16 -24.21
CA THR A 360 14.22 -25.44 -23.11
C THR A 360 14.71 -26.88 -23.16
N GLN A 361 13.84 -27.84 -23.46
CA GLN A 361 14.24 -29.24 -23.61
C GLN A 361 15.21 -29.43 -24.79
N GLY A 362 14.92 -28.82 -25.94
CA GLY A 362 15.79 -28.88 -27.12
C GLY A 362 17.17 -28.26 -26.88
N VAL A 363 17.23 -27.10 -26.22
CA VAL A 363 18.51 -26.46 -25.85
C VAL A 363 19.29 -27.32 -24.87
N MET A 364 18.64 -27.91 -23.86
CA MET A 364 19.33 -28.78 -22.90
C MET A 364 19.86 -30.06 -23.55
N GLU A 365 19.13 -30.63 -24.49
CA GLU A 365 19.57 -31.78 -25.27
C GLU A 365 20.77 -31.42 -26.16
N GLN A 366 20.73 -30.27 -26.83
CA GLN A 366 21.85 -29.78 -27.63
C GLN A 366 23.10 -29.53 -26.77
N VAL A 367 22.95 -28.87 -25.61
CA VAL A 367 24.06 -28.63 -24.67
C VAL A 367 24.62 -29.96 -24.17
N ALA A 368 23.79 -30.96 -23.88
CA ALA A 368 24.27 -32.28 -23.46
C ALA A 368 25.10 -32.97 -24.55
N VAL A 369 24.68 -32.86 -25.82
CA VAL A 369 25.44 -33.39 -26.97
C VAL A 369 26.77 -32.66 -27.14
N GLU A 370 26.77 -31.33 -27.10
CA GLU A 370 28.00 -30.52 -27.23
C GLU A 370 28.99 -30.78 -26.08
N ILE A 371 28.50 -30.89 -24.84
CA ILE A 371 29.34 -31.25 -23.68
C ILE A 371 29.95 -32.64 -23.87
N LYS A 372 29.15 -33.62 -24.28
CA LYS A 372 29.66 -34.98 -24.53
C LYS A 372 30.75 -34.97 -25.60
N GLN A 373 30.51 -34.28 -26.71
CA GLN A 373 31.48 -34.17 -27.80
C GLN A 373 32.77 -33.45 -27.38
N ALA A 374 32.65 -32.40 -26.57
CA ALA A 374 33.81 -31.69 -26.01
C ALA A 374 34.62 -32.58 -25.07
N VAL A 375 33.95 -33.38 -24.23
CA VAL A 375 34.61 -34.35 -23.35
C VAL A 375 35.31 -35.44 -24.15
N ASP A 376 34.65 -36.03 -25.14
CA ASP A 376 35.26 -37.06 -26.00
C ASP A 376 36.49 -36.52 -26.74
N THR A 377 36.40 -35.30 -27.29
CA THR A 377 37.54 -34.62 -27.94
C THR A 377 38.68 -34.34 -26.94
N SER A 378 38.34 -33.97 -25.71
CA SER A 378 39.34 -33.76 -24.65
C SER A 378 40.03 -35.06 -24.25
N ILE A 379 39.32 -36.19 -24.22
CA ILE A 379 39.88 -37.51 -23.94
C ILE A 379 40.88 -37.89 -25.05
N GLU A 380 40.51 -37.73 -26.32
CA GLU A 380 41.42 -37.98 -27.45
C GLU A 380 42.68 -37.10 -27.38
N GLY A 381 42.50 -35.79 -27.13
CA GLY A 381 43.62 -34.85 -26.97
C GLY A 381 44.55 -35.22 -25.81
N MET A 382 44.01 -35.64 -24.68
CA MET A 382 44.79 -36.09 -23.52
C MET A 382 45.54 -37.40 -23.81
N GLU A 383 44.94 -38.33 -24.54
CA GLU A 383 45.58 -39.60 -24.91
C GLU A 383 46.72 -39.39 -25.91
N ALA A 384 46.54 -38.48 -26.87
CA ALA A 384 47.59 -38.04 -27.78
C ALA A 384 48.75 -37.37 -27.01
N GLN A 385 48.44 -36.48 -26.05
CA GLN A 385 49.44 -35.87 -25.17
C GLN A 385 50.18 -36.91 -24.33
N ARG A 386 49.47 -37.89 -23.76
CA ARG A 386 50.07 -38.98 -22.98
C ARG A 386 51.06 -39.79 -23.81
N THR A 387 50.70 -40.05 -25.06
CA THR A 387 51.56 -40.77 -26.02
C THR A 387 52.80 -39.95 -26.37
N ALA A 388 52.65 -38.68 -26.74
CA ALA A 388 53.76 -37.79 -27.05
C ALA A 388 54.70 -37.58 -25.84
N PHE A 389 54.15 -37.53 -24.63
CA PHE A 389 54.93 -37.44 -23.39
C PHE A 389 55.74 -38.72 -23.15
N LYS A 390 55.12 -39.90 -23.34
CA LYS A 390 55.81 -41.20 -23.24
C LYS A 390 56.95 -41.31 -24.25
N GLU A 391 56.72 -40.88 -25.49
CA GLU A 391 57.75 -40.86 -26.53
C GLU A 391 58.89 -39.91 -26.16
N SER A 392 58.56 -38.68 -25.74
CA SER A 392 59.55 -37.69 -25.28
C SER A 392 60.38 -38.20 -24.11
N ALA A 393 59.75 -38.87 -23.13
CA ALA A 393 60.45 -39.46 -21.99
C ALA A 393 61.38 -40.60 -22.42
N THR A 394 60.96 -41.41 -23.39
CA THR A 394 61.77 -42.51 -23.95
C THR A 394 62.97 -41.96 -24.73
N GLN A 395 62.77 -40.92 -25.54
CA GLN A 395 63.82 -40.25 -26.30
C GLN A 395 64.81 -39.52 -25.39
N ALA A 396 64.32 -38.87 -24.32
CA ALA A 396 65.19 -38.28 -23.31
C ALA A 396 66.05 -39.35 -22.63
N ALA A 397 65.45 -40.49 -22.24
CA ALA A 397 66.17 -41.61 -21.64
C ALA A 397 67.23 -42.20 -22.58
N SER A 398 66.93 -42.36 -23.86
CA SER A 398 67.92 -42.83 -24.85
C SER A 398 69.06 -41.84 -25.03
N THR A 399 68.76 -40.53 -25.07
CA THR A 399 69.76 -39.46 -25.15
C THR A 399 70.68 -39.47 -23.93
N PHE A 400 70.13 -39.56 -22.71
CA PHE A 400 70.95 -39.67 -21.49
C PHE A 400 71.83 -40.93 -21.48
N ARG A 401 71.32 -42.04 -22.02
CA ARG A 401 72.10 -43.26 -22.15
C ARG A 401 73.27 -43.09 -23.12
N GLY A 402 73.04 -42.46 -24.27
CA GLY A 402 74.08 -42.13 -25.24
C GLY A 402 75.13 -41.20 -24.65
N ILE A 403 74.72 -40.11 -23.98
CA ILE A 403 75.64 -39.19 -23.29
C ILE A 403 76.51 -39.94 -22.28
N ARG A 404 75.94 -40.88 -21.52
CA ARG A 404 76.70 -41.68 -20.56
C ARG A 404 77.70 -42.60 -21.25
N GLU A 405 77.33 -43.23 -22.36
CA GLU A 405 78.21 -44.10 -23.15
C GLU A 405 79.36 -43.30 -23.78
N ASP A 406 79.07 -42.15 -24.38
CA ASP A 406 80.06 -41.23 -24.93
C ASP A 406 81.03 -40.71 -23.84
N LEU A 407 80.49 -40.35 -22.68
CA LEU A 407 81.29 -39.89 -21.54
C LEU A 407 82.21 -41.00 -21.02
N GLN A 408 81.71 -42.24 -20.93
CA GLN A 408 82.52 -43.39 -20.54
C GLN A 408 83.66 -43.62 -21.54
N GLN A 409 83.37 -43.59 -22.84
CA GLN A 409 84.38 -43.76 -23.88
C GLN A 409 85.43 -42.63 -23.85
N ALA A 410 85.00 -41.40 -23.61
CA ALA A 410 85.91 -40.26 -23.47
C ALA A 410 86.83 -40.42 -22.24
N LEU A 411 86.29 -40.88 -21.10
CA LEU A 411 87.05 -41.15 -19.89
C LEU A 411 88.05 -42.30 -20.08
N ASP A 412 87.65 -43.40 -20.74
CA ASP A 412 88.54 -44.52 -21.03
C ASP A 412 89.67 -44.10 -21.99
N THR A 413 89.33 -43.31 -23.02
CA THR A 413 90.31 -42.74 -23.96
C THR A 413 91.29 -41.82 -23.23
N GLN A 414 90.78 -40.98 -22.32
CA GLN A 414 91.62 -40.10 -21.50
C GLN A 414 92.54 -40.91 -20.58
N ALA A 415 92.06 -41.97 -19.95
CA ALA A 415 92.86 -42.86 -19.10
C ALA A 415 93.99 -43.53 -19.91
N GLN A 416 93.69 -44.06 -21.10
CA GLN A 416 94.70 -44.65 -21.99
C GLN A 416 95.75 -43.62 -22.45
N GLN A 417 95.33 -42.38 -22.75
CA GLN A 417 96.27 -41.32 -23.10
C GLN A 417 97.16 -40.92 -21.91
N GLN A 418 96.59 -40.87 -20.69
CA GLN A 418 97.36 -40.63 -19.47
C GLN A 418 98.36 -41.76 -19.20
N GLU A 419 97.97 -43.02 -19.36
CA GLU A 419 98.86 -44.18 -19.23
C GLU A 419 100.03 -44.10 -20.23
N LYS A 420 99.74 -43.87 -21.52
CA LYS A 420 100.80 -43.68 -22.53
C LYS A 420 101.72 -42.49 -22.24
N MET A 421 101.17 -41.41 -21.69
CA MET A 421 101.96 -40.25 -21.28
C MET A 421 102.88 -40.63 -20.11
N LEU A 422 102.37 -41.33 -19.10
CA LEU A 422 103.16 -41.81 -17.97
C LEU A 422 104.26 -42.78 -18.41
N ASP A 423 103.97 -43.72 -19.31
CA ASP A 423 104.98 -44.63 -19.89
C ASP A 423 106.06 -43.85 -20.62
N LYS A 424 105.69 -42.82 -21.39
CA LYS A 424 106.66 -41.97 -22.10
C LYS A 424 107.51 -41.16 -21.13
N VAL A 425 106.93 -40.66 -20.04
CA VAL A 425 107.67 -39.98 -18.95
C VAL A 425 108.61 -40.97 -18.25
N HIS A 426 108.15 -42.19 -17.97
CA HIS A 426 108.96 -43.26 -17.37
C HIS A 426 110.15 -43.61 -18.26
N ALA A 427 109.91 -43.91 -19.54
CA ALA A 427 110.95 -44.21 -20.52
C ALA A 427 111.93 -43.05 -20.71
N SER A 428 111.43 -41.80 -20.72
CA SER A 428 112.29 -40.62 -20.74
C SER A 428 113.14 -40.51 -19.48
N THR A 429 112.58 -40.85 -18.32
CA THR A 429 113.29 -40.81 -17.03
C THR A 429 114.36 -41.89 -16.96
N GLU A 430 114.05 -43.12 -17.37
CA GLU A 430 115.03 -44.20 -17.52
C GLU A 430 116.15 -43.79 -18.49
N GLY A 431 115.81 -43.25 -19.66
CA GLY A 431 116.80 -42.79 -20.63
C GLY A 431 117.69 -41.66 -20.10
N ILE A 432 117.16 -40.74 -19.30
CA ILE A 432 117.95 -39.72 -18.59
C ILE A 432 118.86 -40.39 -17.55
N LEU A 433 118.36 -41.37 -16.78
CA LEU A 433 119.13 -42.09 -15.77
C LEU A 433 120.29 -42.87 -16.39
N THR A 434 120.04 -43.58 -17.50
CA THR A 434 121.07 -44.33 -18.25
C THR A 434 122.13 -43.39 -18.81
N LYS A 435 121.73 -42.27 -19.45
CA LYS A 435 122.69 -41.28 -19.94
C LYS A 435 123.50 -40.63 -18.82
N ALA A 436 122.86 -40.37 -17.67
CA ALA A 436 123.56 -39.87 -16.49
C ALA A 436 124.58 -40.91 -15.98
N GLN A 437 124.19 -42.18 -15.88
CA GLN A 437 125.06 -43.29 -15.49
C GLN A 437 126.27 -43.43 -16.43
N GLU A 438 126.06 -43.39 -17.75
CA GLU A 438 127.13 -43.40 -18.76
C GLU A 438 128.06 -42.19 -18.62
N ALA A 439 127.49 -40.99 -18.43
CA ALA A 439 128.28 -39.78 -18.21
C ALA A 439 129.12 -39.85 -16.93
N PHE A 440 128.56 -40.37 -15.83
CA PHE A 440 129.30 -40.63 -14.59
C PHE A 440 130.41 -41.65 -14.80
N HIS A 441 130.16 -42.72 -15.55
CA HIS A 441 131.17 -43.73 -15.86
C HIS A 441 132.33 -43.14 -16.67
N ASN A 442 132.01 -42.40 -17.74
CA ASN A 442 133.00 -41.71 -18.57
C ASN A 442 133.79 -40.65 -17.78
N GLN A 443 133.13 -39.89 -16.90
CA GLN A 443 133.82 -38.97 -15.99
C GLN A 443 134.77 -39.72 -15.05
N SER A 444 134.34 -40.86 -14.49
CA SER A 444 135.16 -41.68 -13.61
C SER A 444 136.39 -42.26 -14.34
N GLU A 445 136.23 -42.74 -15.57
CA GLU A 445 137.35 -43.19 -16.42
C GLU A 445 138.31 -42.04 -16.78
N THR A 446 137.77 -40.86 -17.06
CA THR A 446 138.59 -39.66 -17.32
C THR A 446 139.38 -39.28 -16.07
N LEU A 447 138.77 -39.31 -14.89
CA LEU A 447 139.44 -39.09 -13.61
C LEU A 447 140.52 -40.15 -13.32
N LEU A 448 140.29 -41.42 -13.66
CA LEU A 448 141.29 -42.48 -13.54
C LEU A 448 142.47 -42.27 -14.50
N THR A 449 142.20 -41.82 -15.72
CA THR A 449 143.22 -41.50 -16.73
C THR A 449 144.09 -40.33 -16.27
N VAL A 450 143.47 -39.22 -15.85
CA VAL A 450 144.18 -38.06 -15.31
C VAL A 450 144.94 -38.41 -14.03
N GLY A 451 144.38 -39.26 -13.17
CA GLY A 451 145.05 -39.75 -11.97
C GLY A 451 146.27 -40.63 -12.25
N LYS A 452 146.28 -41.38 -13.37
CA LYS A 452 147.46 -42.14 -13.83
C LYS A 452 148.53 -41.25 -14.45
N GLU A 453 148.15 -40.19 -15.16
CA GLU A 453 149.10 -39.23 -15.73
C GLU A 453 149.77 -38.33 -14.67
N LEU A 454 149.14 -38.11 -13.52
CA LEU A 454 149.70 -37.37 -12.38
C LEU A 454 150.66 -38.18 -11.48
N LEU A 455 150.84 -39.49 -11.75
CA LEU A 455 151.73 -40.39 -11.01
C LEU A 455 153.06 -40.69 -11.72
N VAL A 456 153.36 -39.94 -12.79
CA VAL A 456 154.69 -39.84 -13.45
C VAL A 456 155.31 -38.51 -13.04
#